data_AF-A0A954FF88-F1
#
_entry.id   AF-A0A954FF88-F1
#
_cell.length_a   1.000
_cell.length_b   1.000
_cell.length_c   1.000
_cell.angle_alpha   90.00
_cell.angle_beta   90.00
_cell.angle_gamma   90.00
#
_symmetry.space_group_name_H-M   'P 1'
#
loop_
_entity.id
_entity.type
_entity.pdbx_description
1 polymer ?
#
loop_
_entity_poly.entity_id
_entity_poly.type
_entity_poly.pdbx_seq_one_letter_code
_entity_poly.pdbx_strand_id
1 'polypeptide(L)'
;SKMFHYAHIHNFTPSSLKMLAESCGFKLEVQFGSKEDPNLQMLFSCSDSTELNIDPANYQQTMQVIEQATPVRYHLRPWYVSTRLSKVASYLREHLTAKQFVADVVKECQQFASDQEDDQPAELRAAA
;
A
#
# COMPACT_ATOMS: atom_id res chain seq x y z
N SER A 1 -20.10 9.86 0.00
CA SER A 1 -19.47 10.65 -1.07
C SER A 1 -18.12 10.06 -1.48
N LYS A 2 -18.11 8.95 -2.25
CA LYS A 2 -16.88 8.24 -2.70
C LYS A 2 -16.82 8.01 -4.22
N MET A 3 -17.82 8.48 -4.97
CA MET A 3 -17.78 8.49 -6.44
C MET A 3 -16.83 9.56 -7.00
N PHE A 4 -16.33 10.47 -6.15
CA PHE A 4 -15.47 11.59 -6.53
C PHE A 4 -13.97 11.27 -6.58
N HIS A 5 -13.52 10.10 -6.13
CA HIS A 5 -12.09 9.81 -6.02
C HIS A 5 -11.48 9.27 -7.32
N TYR A 6 -12.15 8.43 -8.12
CA TYR A 6 -11.46 7.85 -9.30
C TYR A 6 -11.45 8.76 -10.53
N ALA A 7 -12.42 9.66 -10.68
CA ALA A 7 -12.40 10.68 -11.73
C ALA A 7 -11.33 11.77 -11.50
N HIS A 8 -10.83 11.91 -10.26
CA HIS A 8 -9.77 12.88 -9.90
C HIS A 8 -8.43 12.23 -9.53
N ILE A 9 -8.37 10.92 -9.27
CA ILE A 9 -7.10 10.26 -8.93
C ILE A 9 -6.15 10.29 -10.13
N HIS A 10 -6.66 10.26 -11.36
CA HIS A 10 -5.85 10.49 -12.56
C HIS A 10 -6.63 11.26 -13.62
N ASN A 11 -6.39 12.56 -13.74
CA ASN A 11 -6.76 13.32 -14.95
C ASN A 11 -6.05 12.80 -16.21
N PHE A 12 -5.05 11.93 -16.02
CA PHE A 12 -4.18 11.43 -17.06
C PHE A 12 -4.07 9.91 -17.00
N THR A 13 -4.31 9.22 -18.11
CA THR A 13 -3.77 7.86 -18.30
C THR A 13 -2.23 7.88 -18.28
N PRO A 14 -1.54 6.74 -18.03
CA PRO A 14 -0.09 6.67 -18.16
C PRO A 14 0.42 7.26 -19.49
N SER A 15 -0.27 6.94 -20.58
CA SER A 15 0.07 7.42 -21.92
C SER A 15 -0.14 8.93 -22.07
N SER A 16 -1.26 9.49 -21.60
CA SER A 16 -1.48 10.94 -21.66
C SER A 16 -0.57 11.75 -20.73
N LEU A 17 -0.19 11.22 -19.56
CA LEU A 17 0.80 11.87 -18.70
C LEU A 17 2.18 11.89 -19.37
N LYS A 18 2.56 10.78 -20.00
CA LYS A 18 3.80 10.69 -20.78
C LYS A 18 3.80 11.69 -21.94
N MET A 19 2.73 11.74 -22.73
CA MET A 19 2.61 12.70 -23.85
C MET A 19 2.70 14.15 -23.36
N LEU A 20 2.09 14.49 -22.23
CA LEU A 20 2.21 15.81 -21.62
C LEU A 20 3.67 16.11 -21.26
N ALA A 21 4.34 15.19 -20.57
CA ALA A 21 5.74 15.36 -20.21
C ALA A 21 6.65 15.52 -21.44
N GLU A 22 6.44 14.71 -22.48
CA GLU A 22 7.18 14.80 -23.75
C GLU A 22 6.95 16.14 -24.47
N SER A 23 5.72 16.66 -24.45
CA SER A 23 5.45 18.00 -25.00
C SER A 23 6.17 19.13 -24.25
N CYS A 24 6.54 18.90 -22.98
CA CYS A 24 7.30 19.84 -22.17
C CYS A 24 8.82 19.64 -22.26
N GLY A 25 9.32 18.76 -23.13
CA GLY A 25 10.75 18.51 -23.28
C GLY A 25 11.33 17.54 -22.24
N PHE A 26 10.49 16.65 -21.71
CA PHE A 26 10.93 15.58 -20.82
C PHE A 26 10.83 14.22 -21.49
N LYS A 27 11.76 13.32 -21.18
CA LYS A 27 11.73 11.93 -21.65
C LYS A 27 11.47 10.99 -20.49
N LEU A 28 10.61 10.00 -20.70
CA LEU A 28 10.37 8.95 -19.72
C LEU A 28 11.58 8.00 -19.64
N GLU A 29 12.18 7.87 -18.46
CA GLU A 29 13.27 6.92 -18.18
C GLU A 29 12.73 5.61 -17.62
N VAL A 30 11.85 5.71 -16.61
CA VAL A 30 11.33 4.55 -15.90
C VAL A 30 9.86 4.76 -15.53
N GLN A 31 9.04 3.74 -15.74
CA GLN A 31 7.72 3.64 -15.14
C GLN A 31 7.76 2.58 -14.04
N PHE A 32 7.35 2.96 -12.83
CA PHE A 32 7.25 2.06 -11.68
C PHE A 32 5.82 1.52 -11.54
N GLY A 33 5.69 0.38 -10.88
CA GLY A 33 4.40 -0.30 -10.66
C GLY A 33 4.00 -1.24 -11.81
N SER A 34 2.85 -1.89 -11.65
CA SER A 34 2.25 -2.74 -12.69
C SER A 34 1.17 -1.98 -13.48
N LYS A 35 0.71 -2.54 -14.61
CA LYS A 35 -0.37 -1.93 -15.41
C LYS A 35 -1.67 -1.76 -14.62
N GLU A 36 -1.85 -2.55 -13.57
CA GLU A 36 -3.02 -2.57 -12.72
C GLU A 36 -2.87 -1.69 -11.47
N ASP A 37 -1.68 -1.14 -11.22
CA ASP A 37 -1.41 -0.27 -10.09
C ASP A 37 -2.24 1.02 -10.24
N PRO A 38 -3.06 1.39 -9.26
CA PRO A 38 -3.80 2.64 -9.29
C PRO A 38 -2.91 3.87 -9.13
N ASN A 39 -1.61 3.75 -8.86
CA ASN A 39 -0.69 4.88 -8.72
C ASN A 39 0.17 5.04 -9.98
N LEU A 40 0.17 6.25 -10.56
CA LEU A 40 1.11 6.60 -11.62
C LEU A 40 2.43 7.04 -11.00
N GLN A 41 3.48 6.25 -11.23
CA GLN A 41 4.83 6.53 -10.77
C GLN A 41 5.77 6.47 -11.96
N MET A 42 6.31 7.63 -12.34
CA MET A 42 7.16 7.78 -13.53
C MET A 42 8.35 8.68 -13.21
N LEU A 43 9.52 8.29 -13.70
CA LEU A 43 10.74 9.09 -13.66
C LEU A 43 11.01 9.67 -15.04
N PHE A 44 11.21 10.99 -15.09
CA PHE A 44 11.52 11.71 -16.30
C PHE A 44 12.90 12.36 -16.22
N SER A 45 13.58 12.46 -17.36
CA SER A 45 14.81 13.21 -17.58
C SER A 45 14.56 14.38 -18.52
N CYS A 46 15.40 15.42 -18.48
CA CYS A 46 15.35 16.50 -19.46
C CYS A 46 15.78 15.96 -20.84
N SER A 47 15.07 16.39 -21.88
CA SER A 47 15.35 16.06 -23.27
C SER A 47 15.54 17.35 -24.07
N ASP A 48 16.52 17.36 -24.97
CA ASP A 48 16.74 18.47 -25.91
C ASP A 48 15.68 18.48 -27.04
N SER A 49 14.87 17.42 -27.14
CA SER A 49 13.77 17.30 -28.09
C SER A 49 12.42 17.46 -27.38
N THR A 50 11.57 18.30 -27.96
CA THR A 50 10.15 18.48 -27.62
C THR A 50 9.24 17.76 -28.63
N GLU A 51 9.75 16.75 -29.33
CA GLU A 51 8.93 15.99 -30.28
C GLU A 51 7.82 15.24 -29.55
N LEU A 52 6.59 15.75 -29.71
CA LEU A 52 5.40 15.13 -29.16
C LEU A 52 5.08 13.86 -29.95
N ASN A 53 5.26 12.71 -29.31
CA ASN A 53 4.80 11.44 -29.86
C ASN A 53 3.35 11.19 -29.43
N ILE A 54 2.41 11.35 -30.36
CA ILE A 54 0.99 11.08 -30.10
C ILE A 54 0.77 9.57 -30.15
N ASP A 55 0.37 8.97 -29.04
CA ASP A 55 -0.03 7.58 -28.98
C ASP A 55 -1.46 7.41 -29.57
N PRO A 56 -1.61 6.81 -30.76
CA PRO A 56 -2.91 6.63 -31.39
C PRO A 56 -3.78 5.59 -30.65
N ALA A 57 -3.16 4.69 -29.87
CA ALA A 57 -3.87 3.66 -29.14
C ALA A 57 -4.46 4.19 -27.82
N ASN A 58 -3.99 5.34 -27.31
CA ASN A 58 -4.42 5.89 -26.03
C ASN A 58 -5.94 6.10 -25.97
N TYR A 59 -6.55 6.59 -27.05
CA TYR A 59 -8.01 6.79 -27.11
C TYR A 59 -8.76 5.45 -26.95
N GLN A 60 -8.40 4.45 -27.75
CA GLN A 60 -9.06 3.15 -27.72
C GLN A 60 -8.87 2.45 -26.38
N GLN A 61 -7.66 2.48 -25.81
CA GLN A 61 -7.35 1.91 -24.51
C GLN A 61 -8.14 2.61 -23.39
N THR A 62 -8.23 3.94 -23.44
CA THR A 62 -9.00 4.72 -22.46
C THR A 62 -10.49 4.35 -22.53
N MET A 63 -11.07 4.30 -23.73
CA MET A 63 -12.46 3.93 -23.90
C MET A 63 -12.73 2.48 -23.46
N GLN A 64 -11.85 1.54 -23.76
CA GLN A 64 -11.98 0.16 -23.27
C GLN A 64 -11.98 0.08 -21.74
N VAL A 65 -11.13 0.86 -21.07
CA VAL A 65 -11.10 0.89 -19.59
C VAL A 65 -12.40 1.50 -19.04
N ILE A 66 -12.90 2.57 -19.64
CA ILE A 66 -14.16 3.23 -19.24
C ILE A 66 -15.34 2.27 -19.43
N GLU A 67 -15.45 1.62 -20.59
CA GLU A 67 -16.51 0.66 -20.90
C GLU A 67 -16.49 -0.55 -19.96
N GLN A 68 -15.31 -0.99 -19.56
CA GLN A 68 -15.13 -2.13 -18.65
C GLN A 68 -15.30 -1.77 -17.17
N ALA A 69 -15.31 -0.49 -16.81
CA ALA A 69 -15.46 0.02 -15.45
C ALA A 69 -16.92 -0.05 -14.98
N THR A 70 -17.47 -1.26 -14.93
CA THR A 70 -18.80 -1.50 -14.35
C THR A 70 -18.73 -1.38 -12.82
N PRO A 71 -19.81 -0.90 -12.15
CA PRO A 71 -19.88 -0.85 -10.69
C PRO A 71 -19.58 -2.20 -10.02
N VAL A 72 -19.97 -3.29 -10.69
CA VAL A 72 -19.72 -4.66 -10.25
C VAL A 72 -18.21 -4.97 -10.23
N ARG A 73 -17.50 -4.73 -11.34
CA ARG A 73 -16.03 -4.90 -11.39
C ARG A 73 -15.29 -3.97 -10.45
N TYR A 74 -15.81 -2.76 -10.24
CA TYR A 74 -15.25 -1.80 -9.30
C TYR A 74 -15.31 -2.30 -7.85
N HIS A 75 -16.44 -2.85 -7.42
CA HIS A 75 -16.62 -3.34 -6.05
C HIS A 75 -16.07 -4.77 -5.82
N LEU A 76 -16.03 -5.60 -6.86
CA LEU A 76 -15.54 -6.99 -6.80
C LEU A 76 -14.10 -7.13 -7.32
N ARG A 77 -13.25 -6.11 -7.15
CA ARG A 77 -11.83 -6.24 -7.52
C ARG A 77 -11.19 -7.32 -6.61
N PRO A 78 -10.76 -8.49 -7.13
CA PRO A 78 -10.42 -9.65 -6.30
C PRO A 78 -9.35 -9.36 -5.25
N TRP A 79 -8.37 -8.53 -5.64
CA TRP A 79 -7.29 -8.09 -4.77
C TRP A 79 -7.76 -7.11 -3.67
N TYR A 80 -8.75 -6.26 -3.95
CA TYR A 80 -9.35 -5.38 -2.95
C TYR A 80 -10.13 -6.18 -1.91
N VAL A 81 -10.88 -7.19 -2.36
CA VAL A 81 -11.65 -8.05 -1.45
C VAL A 81 -10.72 -8.90 -0.59
N SER A 82 -9.68 -9.51 -1.17
CA SER A 82 -8.74 -10.35 -0.42
C SER A 82 -7.95 -9.57 0.64
N THR A 83 -7.48 -8.35 0.32
CA THR A 83 -6.78 -7.49 1.29
C THR A 83 -7.69 -7.05 2.43
N ARG A 84 -8.97 -6.79 2.17
CA ARG A 84 -9.95 -6.46 3.21
C ARG A 84 -10.30 -7.68 4.07
N LEU A 85 -10.48 -8.84 3.46
CA LEU A 85 -10.71 -10.09 4.20
C LEU A 85 -9.52 -10.45 5.10
N SER A 86 -8.29 -10.28 4.60
CA SER A 86 -7.07 -10.47 5.41
C SER A 86 -7.03 -9.54 6.63
N LYS A 87 -7.42 -8.27 6.48
CA LYS A 87 -7.52 -7.33 7.61
C LYS A 87 -8.58 -7.76 8.63
N VAL A 88 -9.76 -8.16 8.16
CA VAL A 88 -10.82 -8.67 9.03
C VAL A 88 -10.36 -9.92 9.78
N ALA A 89 -9.65 -10.83 9.10
CA ALA A 89 -9.07 -12.01 9.72
C ALA A 89 -8.00 -11.66 10.76
N SER A 90 -7.16 -10.65 10.52
CA SER A 90 -6.20 -10.13 11.50
C SER A 90 -6.92 -9.65 12.77
N TYR A 91 -7.95 -8.80 12.61
CA TYR A 91 -8.69 -8.29 13.75
C TYR A 91 -9.44 -9.38 14.52
N LEU A 92 -10.01 -10.37 13.83
CA LEU A 92 -10.62 -11.53 14.46
C LEU A 92 -9.59 -12.33 15.26
N ARG A 93 -8.42 -12.58 14.66
CA ARG A 93 -7.32 -13.27 15.34
C ARG A 93 -6.87 -12.51 16.58
N GLU A 94 -6.61 -11.21 16.45
CA GLU A 94 -6.25 -10.33 17.56
C GLU A 94 -7.31 -10.38 18.66
N HIS A 95 -8.60 -10.27 18.32
CA HIS A 95 -9.68 -10.31 19.30
C HIS A 95 -9.74 -11.64 20.06
N LEU A 96 -9.43 -12.75 19.39
CA LEU A 96 -9.42 -14.08 20.00
C LEU A 96 -8.15 -14.34 20.83
N THR A 97 -6.98 -13.88 20.35
CA THR A 97 -5.69 -14.20 20.98
C THR A 97 -5.20 -13.13 21.95
N ALA A 98 -5.77 -11.93 21.97
CA ALA A 98 -5.30 -10.82 22.81
C ALA A 98 -5.27 -11.18 24.31
N LYS A 99 -6.29 -11.89 24.80
CA LYS A 99 -6.33 -12.29 26.21
C LYS A 99 -5.23 -13.28 26.56
N GLN A 100 -4.98 -14.25 25.68
CA GLN A 100 -3.92 -15.24 25.85
C GLN A 100 -2.55 -14.57 25.80
N PHE A 101 -2.33 -13.71 24.81
CA PHE A 101 -1.09 -12.95 24.65
C PHE A 101 -0.76 -12.11 25.89
N VAL A 102 -1.74 -11.37 26.44
CA VAL A 102 -1.51 -10.59 27.67
C VAL A 102 -1.19 -11.51 28.86
N ALA A 103 -1.87 -12.65 28.99
CA ALA A 103 -1.59 -13.61 30.05
C ALA A 103 -0.16 -14.18 29.95
N ASP A 104 0.29 -14.51 28.74
CA ASP A 104 1.64 -15.03 28.49
C ASP A 104 2.70 -13.96 28.79
N VAL A 105 2.49 -12.71 28.36
CA VAL A 105 3.40 -11.58 28.66
C VAL A 105 3.48 -11.33 30.17
N VAL A 106 2.36 -11.33 30.89
CA VAL A 106 2.35 -11.15 32.36
C VAL A 106 3.13 -12.27 33.04
N LYS A 107 2.96 -13.52 32.56
CA LYS A 107 3.69 -14.67 33.09
C LYS A 107 5.19 -14.55 32.85
N GLU A 108 5.63 -14.15 31.66
CA GLU A 108 7.04 -13.90 31.36
C GLU A 108 7.62 -12.79 32.25
N CYS A 109 6.89 -11.69 32.45
CA CYS A 109 7.34 -10.62 33.35
C CYS A 109 7.45 -11.08 34.81
N GLN A 110 6.52 -11.92 35.27
CA GLN A 110 6.58 -12.51 36.62
C GLN A 110 7.76 -13.46 36.76
N GLN A 111 8.01 -14.32 35.76
CA GLN A 111 9.17 -15.22 35.75
C GLN A 111 10.47 -14.43 35.75
N PHE A 112 10.59 -13.39 34.92
CA PHE A 112 11.75 -12.53 34.89
C PHE A 112 11.99 -11.82 36.22
N ALA A 113 10.92 -11.33 36.89
CA ALA A 113 11.03 -10.71 38.20
C ALA A 113 11.49 -11.71 39.28
N SER A 114 10.95 -12.94 39.27
CA SER A 114 11.36 -14.00 40.19
C SER A 114 12.81 -14.44 39.97
N ASP A 115 13.22 -14.65 38.72
CA ASP A 115 14.59 -15.03 38.37
C ASP A 115 15.58 -13.93 38.81
N GLN A 116 15.19 -12.66 38.75
CA GLN A 116 16.00 -11.52 39.22
C GLN A 116 16.07 -11.41 40.76
N GLU A 117 15.09 -11.92 41.50
CA GLU A 117 15.12 -12.00 42.97
C GLU A 117 15.96 -13.17 43.50
N ASP A 118 16.05 -14.26 42.73
CA ASP A 118 16.88 -15.44 43.03
C ASP A 118 18.36 -15.25 42.66
N ASP A 119 18.66 -14.41 41.65
CA ASP A 119 20.03 -14.06 41.23
C ASP A 119 20.63 -12.88 42.03
N GLN A 120 19.90 -12.31 42.99
CA GLN A 120 20.49 -11.39 43.97
C GLN A 120 21.31 -12.18 45.01
N PRO A 121 22.65 -12.05 45.04
CA PRO A 121 23.45 -12.71 46.05
C PRO A 121 23.02 -12.27 47.45
N ALA A 122 22.92 -13.23 48.38
CA ALA A 122 22.47 -13.06 49.77
C ALA A 122 23.22 -11.98 50.58
N GLU A 123 24.29 -11.40 50.04
CA GLU A 123 25.09 -10.35 50.67
C GLU A 123 24.37 -8.99 50.78
N LEU A 124 23.36 -8.70 49.95
CA LEU A 124 22.62 -7.42 50.03
C LEU A 124 21.39 -7.45 50.95
N ARG A 125 20.84 -8.62 51.28
CA ARG A 125 19.68 -8.74 52.19
C ARG A 125 20.03 -8.61 53.67
N ALA A 126 21.32 -8.62 54.04
CA ALA A 126 21.79 -8.51 55.42
C ALA A 126 22.22 -7.09 55.84
N ALA A 127 22.09 -6.09 54.95
CA ALA A 127 22.58 -4.73 55.17
C ALA A 127 21.49 -3.64 55.16
N ALA A 128 20.20 -4.01 55.25
CA ALA A 128 19.07 -3.10 55.39
C ALA A 128 18.42 -3.22 56.77
#